data_AF-A0A7Z7AXE0-F1
#
_entry.id   AF-A0A7Z7AXE0-F1
#
_cell.length_a   1.000
_cell.length_b   1.000
_cell.length_c   1.000
_cell.angle_alpha   90.00
_cell.angle_beta   90.00
_cell.angle_gamma   90.00
#
_symmetry.space_group_name_H-M   'P 1'
#
loop_
_entity.id
_entity.type
_entity.pdbx_description
1 polymer ?
#
loop_
_entity_poly.entity_id
_entity_poly.type
_entity_poly.pdbx_seq_one_letter_code
_entity_poly.pdbx_strand_id
1 'polypeptide(L)' 'MHKCEVCGKTVNDALLIRGKRVCRECIADLSLEEMSTNGLDFSACI' A
#
# COMPACT_ATOMS: atom_id res chain seq x y z
N MET A 1 -9.70 13.54 11.51
CA MET A 1 -8.90 12.50 12.18
C MET A 1 -9.44 11.12 11.87
N HIS A 2 -8.65 10.28 11.22
CA HIS A 2 -8.97 8.92 10.77
C HIS A 2 -7.91 7.94 11.29
N LYS A 3 -8.34 6.72 11.66
CA LYS A 3 -7.42 5.67 12.09
C LYS A 3 -6.82 4.97 10.87
N CYS A 4 -5.50 4.87 10.82
CA CYS A 4 -4.79 4.03 9.87
C CYS A 4 -5.02 2.56 10.23
N GLU A 5 -5.50 1.76 9.28
CA GLU A 5 -5.76 0.32 9.47
C GLU A 5 -4.49 -0.54 9.42
N VAL A 6 -3.35 0.04 9.01
CA VAL A 6 -2.05 -0.64 8.97
C VAL A 6 -1.31 -0.48 10.30
N CYS A 7 -1.04 0.76 10.72
CA CYS A 7 -0.25 1.05 11.91
C CYS A 7 -1.09 1.46 13.13
N GLY A 8 -2.41 1.57 13.00
CA GLY A 8 -3.32 1.91 14.10
C GLY A 8 -3.29 3.38 14.55
N LYS A 9 -2.38 4.21 14.01
CA LYS A 9 -2.26 5.63 14.35
C LYS A 9 -3.46 6.44 13.86
N THR A 10 -3.87 7.43 14.65
CA THR A 10 -4.86 8.43 14.21
C THR A 10 -4.14 9.54 13.44
N VAL A 11 -4.46 9.69 12.16
CA VAL A 11 -3.88 10.71 11.26
C VAL A 11 -4.99 11.61 10.72
N ASN A 12 -4.68 12.86 10.35
CA ASN A 12 -5.65 13.70 9.66
C ASN A 12 -5.76 13.33 8.18
N ASP A 13 -4.62 13.06 7.55
CA ASP A 13 -4.51 12.66 6.15
C ASP A 13 -4.39 11.14 6.02
N ALA A 14 -5.53 10.46 6.05
CA ALA A 14 -5.62 9.05 5.66
C ALA A 14 -6.12 8.94 4.22
N LEU A 15 -5.40 8.17 3.40
CA LEU A 15 -5.76 7.82 2.04
C LEU A 15 -6.67 6.58 2.04
N LEU A 16 -7.66 6.55 1.16
CA LEU A 16 -8.55 5.40 0.99
C LEU A 16 -8.03 4.55 -0.17
N ILE A 17 -7.46 3.37 0.14
CA ILE A 17 -6.87 2.46 -0.85
C ILE A 17 -7.55 1.11 -0.72
N ARG A 18 -8.16 0.60 -1.81
CA ARG A 18 -8.89 -0.69 -1.84
C ARG A 18 -9.89 -0.83 -0.68
N GLY A 19 -10.53 0.28 -0.29
CA GLY A 19 -11.50 0.33 0.81
C GLY A 19 -10.90 0.42 2.22
N LYS A 20 -9.56 0.40 2.35
CA LYS A 20 -8.86 0.55 3.64
C LYS A 20 -8.35 1.98 3.84
N ARG A 21 -8.41 2.49 5.07
CA ARG A 21 -7.81 3.79 5.41
C ARG A 21 -6.35 3.62 5.80
N VAL A 22 -5.45 4.22 5.04
CA VAL A 22 -4.00 4.05 5.19
C VAL A 22 -3.34 5.42 5.33
N CYS A 23 -2.38 5.57 6.24
CA CYS A 23 -1.61 6.81 6.36
C CYS A 23 -0.52 6.92 5.29
N ARG A 24 0.00 8.14 5.07
CA ARG A 24 1.02 8.43 4.06
C ARG A 24 2.35 7.69 4.27
N GLU A 25 2.67 7.29 5.49
CA GLU A 25 3.85 6.47 5.77
C GLU A 25 3.63 5.02 5.30
N CYS A 26 2.48 4.43 5.62
CA CYS A 26 2.17 3.03 5.28
C CYS A 26 1.85 2.81 3.80
N ILE A 27 1.35 3.82 3.08
CA ILE A 27 1.12 3.71 1.62
C ILE A 27 2.43 3.53 0.86
N ALA A 28 3.52 4.17 1.31
CA ALA A 28 4.81 4.05 0.62
C ALA A 28 5.32 2.60 0.65
N ASP A 29 5.06 1.89 1.75
CA ASP A 29 5.39 0.48 1.95
C ASP A 29 4.48 -0.44 1.10
N LEU A 30 3.16 -0.20 1.13
CA LEU A 30 2.17 -0.96 0.34
C LEU A 30 2.38 -0.83 -1.17
N SER A 31 2.73 0.36 -1.66
CA SER A 31 3.04 0.57 -3.09
C SER A 31 4.29 -0.20 -3.54
N LEU A 32 5.21 -0.49 -2.62
CA LEU A 32 6.42 -1.28 -2.88
C LEU A 32 6.12 -2.79 -2.98
N GLU A 33 5.16 -3.28 -2.17
CA GLU A 33 4.64 -4.65 -2.30
C GLU A 33 3.84 -4.86 -3.60
N GLU A 34 3.03 -3.89 -4.04
CA GLU A 34 2.31 -3.99 -5.33
C GLU A 34 3.25 -3.91 -6.55
N MET A 35 4.44 -3.29 -6.42
CA MET A 35 5.49 -3.39 -7.44
C MET A 35 6.22 -4.74 -7.44
N SER A 36 6.21 -5.47 -6.32
CA SER A 36 6.90 -6.77 -6.21
C SER A 36 5.99 -7.97 -6.51
N THR A 37 4.67 -7.79 -6.52
CA THR A 37 3.72 -8.85 -6.94
C THR A 37 3.48 -8.90 -8.45
N ASN A 38 3.93 -7.89 -9.20
CA ASN A 38 4.45 -8.15 -10.53
C ASN A 38 5.84 -8.75 -10.35
N GLY A 39 5.87 -10.00 -9.87
CA GLY A 39 6.93 -10.91 -10.26
C GLY A 39 6.98 -10.81 -11.76
N LEU A 40 7.96 -10.07 -12.27
CA LEU A 40 8.39 -10.13 -13.64
C LEU A 40 8.73 -11.60 -13.83
N ASP A 41 7.73 -12.34 -14.29
CA ASP A 41 7.87 -13.66 -14.83
C ASP A 41 8.81 -13.47 -16.02
N PHE A 42 10.11 -13.66 -15.77
CA PHE A 42 11.16 -13.71 -16.78
C PHE A 42 11.00 -14.98 -17.66
N SER A 43 9.78 -15.54 -17.80
CA SER A 43 9.48 -16.76 -18.56
C SER A 43 8.50 -16.52 -19.70
N ALA A 44 8.70 -15.47 -20.50
CA ALA A 44 8.22 -15.40 -21.89
C ALA A 44 9.01 -14.28 -22.60
N CYS A 45 9.73 -14.45 -23.71
CA CYS A 45 9.82 -15.51 -24.71
C CYS A 45 11.26 -15.55 -25.28
N ILE A 46 11.55 -16.70 -25.89
CA ILE A 46 12.72 -17.11 -26.69
C ILE A 46 13.33 -15.99 -27.55
#